data_AF-A0A967VZJ0-F1
#
_entry.id   AF-A0A967VZJ0-F1
#
_cell.length_a   1.000
_cell.length_b   1.000
_cell.length_c   1.000
_cell.angle_alpha   90.00
_cell.angle_beta   90.00
_cell.angle_gamma   90.00
#
_symmetry.space_group_name_H-M   'P 1'
#
loop_
_entity.id
_entity.type
_entity.pdbx_description
1 polymer ?
#
loop_
_entity_poly.entity_id
_entity_poly.type
_entity_poly.pdbx_seq_one_letter_code
_entity_poly.pdbx_strand_id
1 'polypeptide(L)'
;PDNMLTIDKIGMYGGALLGAATFAVTDTFWFSAVEAEVYALSMLFTAMVVWLALVWAENHDEPYNERWIILIAYLFGIALGIHLLNLLALFFVALIIY
;
A
#
# COMPACT_ATOMS: atom_id res chain seq x y z
N PRO A 1 -7.63 16.09 -6.32
CA PRO A 1 -7.04 16.00 -7.68
C PRO A 1 -7.72 16.91 -8.72
N ASP A 2 -9.04 17.13 -8.61
CA ASP A 2 -9.82 17.76 -9.67
C ASP A 2 -9.49 19.24 -9.89
N ASN A 3 -9.04 19.94 -8.84
CA ASN A 3 -8.65 21.36 -8.90
C ASN A 3 -7.14 21.60 -9.10
N MET A 4 -6.35 20.56 -9.39
CA MET A 4 -4.89 20.70 -9.58
C MET A 4 -4.55 21.24 -10.98
N LEU A 5 -3.50 22.07 -11.07
CA LEU A 5 -2.94 22.49 -12.35
C LEU A 5 -2.38 21.27 -13.09
N THR A 6 -2.35 21.32 -14.43
CA THR A 6 -1.82 20.23 -15.26
C THR A 6 -0.38 19.88 -14.90
N ILE A 7 0.44 20.88 -14.55
CA ILE A 7 1.83 20.66 -14.14
C ILE A 7 1.94 19.87 -12.83
N ASP A 8 1.04 20.12 -11.86
CA ASP A 8 1.02 19.40 -10.59
C ASP A 8 0.57 17.95 -10.79
N LYS A 9 -0.38 17.71 -11.71
CA LYS A 9 -0.80 16.36 -12.10
C LYS A 9 0.35 15.57 -12.72
N ILE A 10 1.14 16.20 -13.60
CA ILE A 10 2.32 15.57 -14.20
C ILE A 10 3.35 15.25 -13.12
N GLY A 11 3.61 16.16 -12.19
CA GLY A 11 4.52 15.93 -11.06
C GLY A 11 4.07 14.76 -10.17
N MET A 12 2.79 14.73 -9.80
CA MET A 12 2.20 13.69 -8.96
C MET A 12 2.24 12.30 -9.63
N TYR A 13 1.67 12.17 -10.82
CA TYR A 13 1.62 10.88 -11.52
C TYR A 13 2.99 10.45 -12.05
N GLY A 14 3.79 11.40 -12.55
CA GLY A 14 5.15 11.14 -13.02
C GLY A 14 6.06 10.70 -11.87
N GLY A 15 5.97 11.35 -10.71
CA GLY A 15 6.69 10.95 -9.50
C GLY A 15 6.30 9.56 -9.01
N ALA A 16 4.99 9.26 -8.98
CA ALA A 16 4.50 7.92 -8.63
C ALA A 16 5.01 6.84 -9.59
N LEU A 17 4.98 7.10 -10.91
CA LEU A 17 5.47 6.17 -11.92
C LEU A 17 6.99 5.93 -11.80
N LEU A 18 7.77 6.99 -11.66
CA LEU A 18 9.23 6.90 -11.50
C LEU A 18 9.61 6.19 -10.20
N GLY A 19 8.91 6.47 -9.10
CA GLY A 19 9.09 5.80 -7.82
C GLY A 19 8.81 4.30 -7.92
N ALA A 20 7.68 3.91 -8.52
CA ALA A 20 7.31 2.51 -8.72
C ALA A 20 8.32 1.79 -9.63
N ALA A 21 8.72 2.40 -10.74
CA ALA A 21 9.69 1.83 -11.66
C ALA A 21 11.07 1.66 -11.01
N THR A 22 11.52 2.65 -10.25
CA THR A 22 12.81 2.59 -9.54
C THR A 22 12.79 1.51 -8.47
N PHE A 23 11.71 1.40 -7.69
CA PHE A 23 11.55 0.34 -6.69
C PHE A 23 11.59 -1.07 -7.32
N ALA A 24 10.89 -1.26 -8.43
CA ALA A 24 10.80 -2.54 -9.13
C ALA A 24 12.16 -3.08 -9.59
N VAL A 25 13.10 -2.21 -9.93
CA VAL A 25 14.45 -2.58 -10.41
C VAL A 25 15.53 -2.50 -9.33
N THR A 26 15.17 -2.27 -8.06
CA THR A 26 16.17 -2.35 -6.99
C THR A 26 16.66 -3.79 -6.82
N ASP A 27 17.97 -3.98 -6.71
CA ASP A 27 18.58 -5.32 -6.64
C ASP A 27 17.94 -6.19 -5.54
N THR A 28 17.71 -5.61 -4.36
CA THR A 28 17.09 -6.31 -3.23
C THR A 28 15.67 -6.79 -3.54
N PHE A 29 14.82 -5.93 -4.11
CA PHE A 29 13.44 -6.31 -4.41
C PHE A 29 13.37 -7.25 -5.62
N TRP A 30 14.11 -6.93 -6.69
CA TRP A 30 14.14 -7.73 -7.92
C TRP A 30 14.58 -9.17 -7.64
N PHE A 31 15.68 -9.34 -6.90
CA PHE A 31 16.16 -10.66 -6.51
C PHE A 31 15.17 -11.38 -5.59
N SER A 32 14.58 -10.68 -4.62
CA SER A 32 13.53 -11.27 -3.77
C SER A 32 12.30 -11.69 -4.57
N ALA A 33 11.96 -10.98 -5.65
CA ALA A 33 10.83 -11.34 -6.50
C ALA A 33 11.09 -12.53 -7.42
N VAL A 34 12.34 -12.72 -7.86
CA VAL A 34 12.73 -13.83 -8.74
C VAL A 34 13.07 -15.10 -7.96
N GLU A 35 13.79 -14.98 -6.84
CA GLU A 35 14.33 -16.13 -6.10
C GLU A 35 13.58 -16.46 -4.82
N ALA A 36 12.92 -15.48 -4.19
CA ALA A 36 12.27 -15.68 -2.89
C ALA A 36 10.73 -15.68 -3.01
N GLU A 37 10.17 -16.87 -3.19
CA GLU A 37 8.77 -17.13 -3.57
C GLU A 37 7.68 -16.43 -2.74
N VAL A 38 7.92 -16.09 -1.48
CA VAL A 38 6.92 -15.49 -0.57
C VAL A 38 7.09 -14.00 -0.29
N TYR A 39 8.28 -13.42 -0.51
CA TYR A 39 8.57 -12.04 -0.10
C TYR A 39 7.93 -11.01 -1.03
N ALA A 40 7.91 -11.26 -2.34
CA ALA A 40 7.23 -10.39 -3.28
C ALA A 40 5.72 -10.33 -3.01
N LEU A 41 5.10 -11.49 -2.76
CA LEU A 41 3.69 -11.56 -2.39
C LEU A 41 3.42 -10.83 -1.06
N SER A 42 4.28 -11.02 -0.05
CA SER A 42 4.20 -10.28 1.21
C SER A 42 4.28 -8.76 1.02
N MET A 43 5.23 -8.28 0.22
CA MET A 43 5.40 -6.85 -0.06
C MET A 43 4.20 -6.25 -0.80
N LEU A 44 3.59 -7.01 -1.72
CA LEU A 44 2.36 -6.60 -2.40
C LEU A 44 1.23 -6.37 -1.40
N PHE A 45 0.98 -7.33 -0.49
CA PHE A 45 -0.06 -7.18 0.53
C PHE A 45 0.24 -6.05 1.52
N THR A 46 1.50 -5.90 1.95
CA THR A 46 1.90 -4.76 2.79
C THR A 46 1.61 -3.43 2.07
N ALA A 47 2.02 -3.29 0.82
CA ALA A 47 1.80 -2.06 0.04
C ALA A 47 0.31 -1.77 -0.16
N MET A 48 -0.51 -2.79 -0.45
CA MET A 48 -1.97 -2.65 -0.58
C MET A 48 -2.62 -2.21 0.73
N VAL A 49 -2.25 -2.81 1.86
CA VAL A 49 -2.79 -2.44 3.18
C VAL A 49 -2.43 -1.00 3.54
N VAL A 50 -1.17 -0.60 3.32
CA VAL A 50 -0.70 0.77 3.53
C VAL A 50 -1.48 1.75 2.65
N TRP A 51 -1.62 1.45 1.36
CA TRP A 51 -2.37 2.30 0.43
C TRP A 51 -3.85 2.43 0.83
N LEU A 52 -4.50 1.34 1.21
CA LEU A 52 -5.89 1.35 1.67
C LEU A 52 -6.08 2.15 2.97
N ALA A 53 -5.10 2.12 3.87
CA ALA A 53 -5.13 2.95 5.08
C ALA A 53 -5.12 4.46 4.74
N LEU A 54 -4.32 4.85 3.74
CA LEU A 54 -4.30 6.24 3.24
C LEU A 54 -5.63 6.60 2.55
N VAL A 55 -6.18 5.68 1.74
CA VAL A 55 -7.51 5.86 1.12
C VAL A 55 -8.59 6.02 2.19
N TRP A 56 -8.56 5.21 3.26
CA TRP A 56 -9.49 5.38 4.37
C TRP A 56 -9.31 6.73 5.07
N ALA A 57 -8.07 7.17 5.32
CA ALA A 57 -7.80 8.46 5.96
C ALA A 57 -8.36 9.65 5.17
N GLU A 58 -8.26 9.61 3.83
CA GLU A 58 -8.84 10.64 2.96
C GLU A 58 -10.38 10.63 2.95
N ASN A 59 -11.02 9.48 3.19
CA ASN A 59 -12.47 9.29 3.08
C ASN A 59 -13.15 8.99 4.44
N HIS A 60 -12.48 9.27 5.56
CA HIS A 60 -12.96 8.87 6.89
C HIS A 60 -14.23 9.61 7.34
N ASP A 61 -14.60 10.72 6.71
CA ASP A 61 -15.84 11.44 6.99
C ASP A 61 -17.01 11.01 6.07
N GLU A 62 -16.75 10.19 5.06
CA GLU A 62 -17.76 9.77 4.10
C GLU A 62 -18.66 8.64 4.65
N PRO A 63 -19.95 8.61 4.27
CA PRO A 63 -20.79 7.46 4.57
C PRO A 63 -20.21 6.19 3.93
N TYR A 64 -20.30 5.07 4.64
CA TYR A 64 -19.76 3.77 4.22
C TYR A 64 -18.22 3.66 4.22
N ASN A 65 -17.52 4.52 4.96
CA ASN A 65 -16.06 4.45 5.13
C ASN A 65 -15.57 3.10 5.72
N GLU A 66 -16.43 2.39 6.45
CA GLU A 66 -16.12 1.17 7.19
C GLU A 66 -15.73 0.02 6.25
N ARG A 67 -16.17 0.09 4.99
CA ARG A 67 -15.79 -0.87 3.94
C ARG A 67 -14.28 -0.97 3.77
N TRP A 68 -13.56 0.15 3.94
CA TRP A 68 -12.11 0.19 3.80
C TRP A 68 -11.44 -0.50 4.98
N ILE A 69 -11.94 -0.31 6.21
CA ILE A 69 -11.45 -1.00 7.40
C ILE A 69 -11.66 -2.51 7.28
N ILE A 70 -12.84 -2.93 6.81
CA ILE A 70 -13.14 -4.36 6.57
C ILE A 70 -12.21 -4.95 5.51
N LEU A 71 -11.96 -4.23 4.41
CA LEU A 71 -11.05 -4.66 3.36
C LEU A 71 -9.60 -4.75 3.86
N ILE A 72 -9.15 -3.78 4.67
CA ILE A 72 -7.84 -3.80 5.31
C ILE A 72 -7.71 -5.02 6.22
N ALA A 73 -8.70 -5.29 7.09
CA ALA A 73 -8.69 -6.44 7.98
C ALA A 73 -8.66 -7.78 7.21
N TYR A 74 -9.41 -7.88 6.11
CA TYR A 74 -9.42 -9.06 5.26
C TYR A 74 -8.06 -9.32 4.59
N LEU A 75 -7.49 -8.29 3.95
CA LEU A 75 -6.18 -8.39 3.29
C LEU A 75 -5.06 -8.64 4.28
N PHE A 76 -5.13 -8.03 5.47
CA PHE A 76 -4.19 -8.26 6.55
C PHE A 76 -4.22 -9.72 7.04
N GLY A 77 -5.42 -10.29 7.20
CA GLY A 77 -5.59 -11.71 7.55
C GLY A 77 -4.96 -12.66 6.53
N ILE A 78 -5.14 -12.39 5.23
CA ILE A 78 -4.49 -13.15 4.16
C ILE A 78 -2.97 -12.98 4.21
N ALA A 79 -2.49 -11.76 4.41
CA ALA A 79 -1.07 -11.43 4.46
C ALA A 79 -0.33 -12.17 5.60
N LEU A 80 -0.96 -12.32 6.77
CA LEU A 80 -0.41 -13.11 7.87
C LEU A 80 -0.23 -14.59 7.52
N GLY A 81 -1.10 -15.16 6.68
CA GLY A 81 -0.96 -16.53 6.20
C GLY A 81 0.20 -16.75 5.22
N ILE A 82 0.71 -15.67 4.61
CA ILE A 82 1.83 -15.70 3.67
C ILE A 82 3.15 -15.49 4.42
N HIS A 83 3.24 -14.42 5.22
CA HIS A 83 4.45 -14.08 5.95
C HIS A 83 4.12 -13.27 7.21
N LEU A 84 4.75 -13.63 8.32
CA LEU A 84 4.59 -12.94 9.62
C LEU A 84 5.09 -11.48 9.63
N LEU A 85 5.85 -11.06 8.62
CA LEU A 85 6.40 -9.70 8.54
C LEU A 85 5.28 -8.68 8.31
N ASN A 86 4.17 -9.11 7.71
CA ASN A 86 2.99 -8.28 7.54
C ASN A 86 2.39 -7.80 8.86
N LEU A 87 2.72 -8.42 10.01
CA LEU A 87 2.31 -7.92 11.32
C LEU A 87 2.76 -6.46 11.56
N LEU A 88 3.87 -6.04 10.96
CA LEU A 88 4.35 -4.67 11.07
C LEU A 88 3.37 -3.66 10.44
N ALA A 89 2.67 -4.06 9.36
CA ALA A 89 1.68 -3.21 8.71
C ALA A 89 0.53 -2.84 9.65
N LEU A 90 0.23 -3.66 10.65
CA LEU A 90 -0.81 -3.38 11.64
C LEU A 90 -0.51 -2.11 12.44
N PHE A 91 0.74 -1.91 12.85
CA PHE A 91 1.12 -0.74 13.64
C PHE A 91 0.98 0.54 12.82
N PHE A 92 1.35 0.49 11.54
CA PHE A 92 1.14 1.62 10.63
C PHE A 92 -0.34 1.94 10.46
N VAL A 93 -1.18 0.93 10.19
CA VAL A 93 -2.64 1.11 10.07
C VAL A 93 -3.22 1.69 11.36
N ALA A 94 -2.83 1.16 12.51
CA ALA A 94 -3.30 1.63 13.81
C ALA A 94 -2.94 3.11 14.06
N LEU A 95 -1.76 3.55 13.66
CA LEU A 95 -1.33 4.96 13.77
C LEU A 95 -2.10 5.91 12.85
N ILE A 96 -2.63 5.42 11.73
CA ILE A 96 -3.44 6.24 10.81
C ILE A 96 -4.90 6.33 11.29
N ILE A 97 -5.40 5.28 11.96
CA ILE A 97 -6.78 5.21 12.45
C ILE A 97 -6.97 5.91 13.81
N TYR A 98 -5.93 5.89 14.67
CA TYR A 98 -5.95 6.54 15.99
C TYR A 98 -5.71 8.05 15.89
#